data_AF-A0A8H8S6T4-F1
#
_entry.id   AF-A0A8H8S6T4-F1
#
_cell.length_a   1.000
_cell.length_b   1.000
_cell.length_c   1.000
_cell.angle_alpha   90.00
_cell.angle_beta   90.00
_cell.angle_gamma   90.00
#
_symmetry.space_group_name_H-M   'P 1'
#
loop_
_entity.id
_entity.type
_entity.pdbx_description
1 polymer ?
#
loop_
_entity_poly.entity_id
_entity_poly.type
_entity_poly.pdbx_seq_one_letter_code
_entity_poly.pdbx_strand_id
1 'polypeptide(L)'
;SAAPLMIFAYLGPIIRSKCPEGFVLTEWTRQRYGLVASLYISFLTLATMFLYMVAELSALQQIMEALTGMKGLPMVIVECAVTTIYTSLGGFKISFITDNIQGAMVIALIIIATITIGVETKIDKSLIDSSGLTKPSLLGWQLIYILPVAVLTNDFFLSNFWIRTFASKTDKDLWIGVSIAAVATLIILTLVGSTGLIATWTGAFDPTNPDQDGSIAFFYLLEQLPAWTVGIVLVMVVSLSTAAFDSLQSAMVSTASNDLFRNKLNIWWIRAAVVAIIFPVVVLALKAPSILQIYLISDLFSSSSIPVLVLGLSDKFYWWRGFEVVVGGLGGILTVFIFGTIYFGNAQDGANLILLEGGLYANDWSVFGAFVAAPIGGLLWGFGALCVRLTFQFVAAKVKGHRFDALDRPAYLDRRVEGAPEYADSSDINSDAREGLVTVDHKGKFF
;
A
#
# COMPACT_ATOMS: atom_id res chain seq x y z
N SER A 1 -5.42 3.16 -10.07
CA SER A 1 -6.34 4.28 -9.78
C SER A 1 -5.54 5.41 -9.16
N ALA A 2 -5.73 6.68 -9.56
CA ALA A 2 -4.98 7.81 -9.01
C ALA A 2 -5.73 8.58 -7.90
N ALA A 3 -7.05 8.40 -7.81
CA ALA A 3 -7.89 9.07 -6.80
C ALA A 3 -7.52 8.74 -5.34
N PRO A 4 -7.11 7.50 -4.99
CA PRO A 4 -6.71 7.15 -3.63
C PRO A 4 -5.65 8.07 -3.01
N LEU A 5 -4.69 8.58 -3.80
CA LEU A 5 -3.62 9.45 -3.31
C LEU A 5 -4.15 10.69 -2.57
N MET A 6 -5.32 11.22 -2.97
CA MET A 6 -5.92 12.38 -2.33
C MET A 6 -6.29 12.15 -0.85
N ILE A 7 -6.39 10.89 -0.41
CA ILE A 7 -6.66 10.57 0.99
C ILE A 7 -5.55 11.09 1.91
N PHE A 8 -4.30 11.13 1.44
CA PHE A 8 -3.17 11.64 2.23
C PHE A 8 -3.26 13.15 2.45
N ALA A 9 -3.78 13.89 1.47
CA ALA A 9 -4.03 15.33 1.63
C ALA A 9 -5.10 15.59 2.71
N TYR A 10 -6.11 14.72 2.80
CA TYR A 10 -7.17 14.85 3.79
C TYR A 10 -6.79 14.32 5.18
N LEU A 11 -6.23 13.11 5.27
CA LEU A 11 -5.91 12.46 6.55
C LEU A 11 -4.55 12.86 7.12
N GLY A 12 -3.59 13.24 6.28
CA GLY A 12 -2.26 13.68 6.70
C GLY A 12 -2.30 14.75 7.79
N PRO A 13 -3.03 15.87 7.60
CA PRO A 13 -3.18 16.90 8.62
C PRO A 13 -3.82 16.40 9.92
N ILE A 14 -4.84 15.52 9.80
CA ILE A 14 -5.53 14.95 10.96
C ILE A 14 -4.57 14.10 11.79
N ILE A 15 -3.79 13.22 11.16
CA ILE A 15 -2.84 12.37 11.88
C ILE A 15 -1.68 13.20 12.44
N ARG A 16 -1.17 14.19 11.69
CA ARG A 16 -0.10 15.10 12.15
C ARG A 16 -0.51 15.88 13.41
N SER A 17 -1.76 16.33 13.47
CA SER A 17 -2.28 17.00 14.67
C SER A 17 -2.47 16.05 15.88
N LYS A 18 -2.65 14.75 15.64
CA LYS A 18 -2.88 13.74 16.68
C LYS A 18 -1.60 13.06 17.16
N CYS A 19 -0.59 13.01 16.30
CA CYS A 19 0.68 12.35 16.56
C CYS A 19 1.83 13.20 15.98
N PRO A 20 2.16 14.35 16.60
CA PRO A 20 3.18 15.25 16.08
C PRO A 20 4.59 14.63 16.08
N GLU A 21 4.84 13.63 16.93
CA GLU A 21 6.11 12.88 16.98
C GLU A 21 6.09 11.55 16.22
N GLY A 22 4.93 11.10 15.74
CA GLY A 22 4.80 9.82 15.05
C GLY A 22 4.99 9.97 13.54
N PHE A 23 6.16 9.58 13.06
CA PHE A 23 6.52 9.65 11.65
C PHE A 23 5.88 8.54 10.77
N VAL A 24 5.14 7.58 11.35
CA VAL A 24 4.59 6.39 10.67
C VAL A 24 3.22 5.98 11.25
N LEU A 25 2.32 5.44 10.42
CA LEU A 25 0.99 4.95 10.81
C LEU A 25 1.03 3.92 11.96
N THR A 26 2.07 3.08 12.01
CA THR A 26 2.27 2.05 13.03
C THR A 26 2.55 2.63 14.40
N GLU A 27 3.20 3.79 14.48
CA GLU A 27 3.44 4.52 15.72
C GLU A 27 2.16 5.18 16.23
N TRP A 28 1.38 5.81 15.34
CA TRP A 28 0.05 6.29 15.70
C TRP A 28 -0.85 5.14 16.20
N THR A 29 -0.81 3.99 15.52
CA THR A 29 -1.55 2.78 15.93
C THR A 29 -1.12 2.35 17.32
N ARG A 30 0.18 2.39 17.63
CA ARG A 30 0.71 2.04 18.95
C ARG A 30 0.21 2.97 20.05
N GLN A 31 0.29 4.28 19.82
CA GLN A 31 -0.15 5.29 20.78
C GLN A 31 -1.67 5.21 20.99
N ARG A 32 -2.44 4.99 19.93
CA ARG A 32 -3.91 4.96 19.99
C ARG A 32 -4.49 3.64 20.49
N TYR A 33 -3.90 2.51 20.09
CA TYR A 33 -4.49 1.17 20.26
C TYR A 33 -3.63 0.21 21.07
N GLY A 34 -2.39 0.58 21.39
CA GLY A 34 -1.45 -0.21 22.16
C GLY A 34 -0.56 -1.13 21.33
N LEU A 35 0.29 -1.90 22.02
CA LEU A 35 1.34 -2.71 21.43
C LEU A 35 0.82 -3.79 20.48
N VAL A 36 -0.22 -4.52 20.87
CA VAL A 36 -0.71 -5.69 20.11
C VAL A 36 -1.22 -5.27 18.72
N ALA A 37 -2.04 -4.21 18.66
CA ALA A 37 -2.55 -3.69 17.41
C ALA A 37 -1.43 -3.12 16.53
N SER A 38 -0.44 -2.45 17.13
CA SER A 38 0.73 -1.96 16.40
C SER A 38 1.54 -3.11 15.78
N LEU A 39 1.82 -4.19 16.52
CA LEU A 39 2.53 -5.36 15.99
C LEU A 39 1.72 -6.06 14.89
N TYR A 40 0.40 -6.14 15.04
CA TYR A 40 -0.49 -6.68 14.00
C TYR A 40 -0.41 -5.87 12.69
N ILE A 41 -0.56 -4.55 12.76
CA ILE A 41 -0.44 -3.68 11.58
C ILE A 41 0.98 -3.73 11.01
N SER A 42 2.01 -3.76 11.86
CA SER A 42 3.41 -3.87 11.41
C SER A 42 3.66 -5.16 10.65
N PHE A 43 3.10 -6.29 11.11
CA PHE A 43 3.16 -7.54 10.38
C PHE A 43 2.48 -7.46 9.02
N LEU A 44 1.27 -6.88 8.94
CA LEU A 44 0.58 -6.69 7.65
C LEU A 44 1.37 -5.79 6.70
N THR A 45 1.97 -4.71 7.21
CA THR A 45 2.85 -3.84 6.44
C THR A 45 4.07 -4.58 5.89
N LEU A 46 4.75 -5.37 6.73
CA LEU A 46 5.92 -6.16 6.30
C LEU A 46 5.53 -7.23 5.27
N ALA A 47 4.39 -7.91 5.48
CA ALA A 47 3.86 -8.89 4.53
C ALA A 47 3.48 -8.24 3.19
N THR A 48 2.87 -7.05 3.22
CA THR A 48 2.55 -6.24 2.02
C THR A 48 3.83 -5.90 1.26
N MET A 49 4.85 -5.35 1.93
CA MET A 49 6.13 -5.02 1.31
C MET A 49 6.82 -6.27 0.73
N PHE A 50 6.70 -7.41 1.41
CA PHE A 50 7.22 -8.69 0.91
C PHE A 50 6.54 -9.12 -0.40
N LEU A 51 5.20 -9.12 -0.43
CA LEU A 51 4.44 -9.46 -1.64
C LEU A 51 4.73 -8.48 -2.79
N TYR A 52 4.87 -7.19 -2.48
CA TYR A 52 5.23 -6.16 -3.46
C TYR A 52 6.61 -6.44 -4.06
N MET A 53 7.61 -6.78 -3.23
CA MET A 53 8.93 -7.17 -3.73
C MET A 53 8.87 -8.42 -4.63
N VAL A 54 8.01 -9.39 -4.32
CA VAL A 54 7.80 -10.57 -5.19
C VAL A 54 7.20 -10.15 -6.52
N ALA A 55 6.19 -9.28 -6.50
CA ALA A 55 5.51 -8.77 -7.68
C ALA A 55 6.46 -7.97 -8.59
N GLU A 56 7.27 -7.07 -8.02
CA GLU A 56 8.26 -6.27 -8.78
C GLU A 56 9.30 -7.14 -9.46
N LEU A 57 9.92 -8.08 -8.74
CA LEU A 57 10.93 -8.97 -9.34
C LEU A 57 10.33 -9.91 -10.39
N SER A 58 9.09 -10.35 -10.20
CA SER A 58 8.38 -11.16 -11.19
C SER A 58 8.07 -10.36 -12.46
N ALA A 59 7.63 -9.10 -12.31
CA ALA A 59 7.39 -8.19 -13.42
C ALA A 59 8.68 -7.95 -14.22
N LEU A 60 9.78 -7.63 -13.55
CA LEU A 60 11.08 -7.46 -14.20
C LEU A 60 11.48 -8.71 -14.99
N GLN A 61 11.35 -9.89 -14.40
CA GLN A 61 11.69 -11.14 -15.07
C GLN A 61 10.88 -11.33 -16.36
N GLN A 62 9.56 -11.17 -16.28
CA GLN A 62 8.66 -11.35 -17.42
C GLN A 62 8.96 -10.34 -18.54
N ILE A 63 9.25 -9.09 -18.18
CA ILE A 63 9.60 -8.05 -19.16
C ILE A 63 10.93 -8.35 -19.85
N MET A 64 11.94 -8.78 -19.09
CA MET A 64 13.25 -9.14 -19.66
C MET A 64 13.14 -10.35 -20.58
N GLU A 65 12.37 -11.37 -20.20
CA GLU A 65 12.12 -12.55 -21.03
C GLU A 65 11.39 -12.19 -22.31
N ALA A 66 10.33 -11.38 -22.22
CA ALA A 66 9.55 -10.94 -23.37
C ALA A 66 10.36 -10.10 -24.37
N LEU A 67 11.18 -9.15 -23.89
CA LEU A 67 11.88 -8.20 -24.77
C LEU A 67 13.25 -8.68 -25.26
N THR A 68 13.89 -9.64 -24.57
CA THR A 68 15.25 -10.09 -24.93
C THR A 68 15.33 -11.56 -25.33
N GLY A 69 14.29 -12.36 -25.03
CA GLY A 69 14.31 -13.82 -25.21
C GLY A 69 15.30 -14.56 -24.30
N MET A 70 16.00 -13.86 -23.39
CA MET A 70 16.91 -14.45 -22.43
C MET A 70 16.18 -14.79 -21.14
N LYS A 71 16.65 -15.83 -20.41
CA LYS A 71 16.14 -16.15 -19.07
C LYS A 71 16.27 -14.93 -18.15
N GLY A 72 15.21 -14.53 -17.46
CA GLY A 72 15.21 -13.30 -16.64
C GLY A 72 15.94 -13.43 -15.30
N LEU A 73 16.21 -14.66 -14.84
CA LEU A 73 16.85 -14.93 -13.53
C LEU A 73 18.19 -14.20 -13.31
N PRO A 74 19.17 -14.22 -14.23
CA PRO A 74 20.43 -13.50 -14.01
C PRO A 74 20.23 -12.00 -13.81
N MET A 75 19.27 -11.40 -14.52
CA MET A 75 18.95 -9.98 -14.39
C MET A 75 18.35 -9.66 -13.04
N VAL A 76 17.40 -10.48 -12.56
CA VAL A 76 16.82 -10.35 -11.21
C VAL A 76 17.91 -10.42 -10.13
N ILE A 77 18.87 -11.35 -10.26
CA ILE A 77 19.98 -11.49 -9.31
C ILE A 77 20.88 -10.25 -9.33
N VAL A 78 21.22 -9.74 -10.53
CA VAL A 78 22.06 -8.55 -10.68
C VAL A 78 21.35 -7.33 -10.09
N GLU A 79 20.08 -7.11 -10.39
CA GLU A 79 19.28 -6.03 -9.82
C GLU A 79 19.24 -6.12 -8.29
N CYS A 80 18.92 -7.29 -7.73
CA CYS A 80 18.90 -7.52 -6.28
C CYS A 80 20.25 -7.23 -5.63
N ALA A 81 21.35 -7.65 -6.25
CA ALA A 81 22.70 -7.42 -5.73
C ALA A 81 23.05 -5.91 -5.75
N VAL A 82 22.83 -5.25 -6.89
CA VAL A 82 23.14 -3.82 -7.06
C VAL A 82 22.30 -2.96 -6.11
N THR A 83 20.98 -3.16 -6.09
CA THR A 83 20.04 -2.48 -5.19
C THR A 83 20.45 -2.62 -3.73
N THR A 84 20.71 -3.86 -3.30
CA THR A 84 21.13 -4.15 -1.93
C THR A 84 22.42 -3.43 -1.57
N ILE A 85 23.43 -3.41 -2.45
CA ILE A 85 24.73 -2.77 -2.19
C ILE A 85 24.56 -1.28 -1.98
N TYR A 86 23.97 -0.55 -2.93
CA TYR A 86 23.89 0.91 -2.81
C TYR A 86 22.90 1.34 -1.73
N THR A 87 21.83 0.58 -1.50
CA THR A 87 20.85 0.87 -0.43
C THR A 87 21.45 0.66 0.95
N SER A 88 22.27 -0.39 1.11
CA SER A 88 23.00 -0.65 2.34
C SER A 88 24.05 0.42 2.64
N LEU A 89 24.66 1.02 1.61
CA LEU A 89 25.65 2.09 1.79
C LEU A 89 24.99 3.46 2.01
N GLY A 90 23.86 3.72 1.34
CA GLY A 90 23.24 5.04 1.26
C GLY A 90 22.10 5.34 2.21
N GLY A 91 21.37 4.31 2.64
CA GLY A 91 20.11 4.47 3.36
C GLY A 91 19.08 5.31 2.60
N PHE A 92 18.11 5.86 3.34
CA PHE A 92 16.93 6.55 2.79
C PHE A 92 17.26 7.79 1.94
N LYS A 93 18.38 8.48 2.20
CA LYS A 93 18.78 9.69 1.46
C LYS A 93 19.18 9.38 0.02
N ILE A 94 19.84 8.24 -0.23
CA ILE A 94 20.21 7.87 -1.61
C ILE A 94 18.97 7.44 -2.39
N SER A 95 18.08 6.66 -1.78
CA SER A 95 16.78 6.28 -2.38
C SER A 95 15.95 7.52 -2.79
N PHE A 96 15.95 8.58 -1.98
CA PHE A 96 15.25 9.82 -2.35
C PHE A 96 15.87 10.56 -3.55
N ILE A 97 17.19 10.50 -3.71
CA ILE A 97 17.87 11.13 -4.85
C ILE A 97 17.63 10.32 -6.12
N THR A 98 17.72 8.98 -6.04
CA THR A 98 17.43 8.08 -7.17
C THR A 98 15.98 8.25 -7.61
N ASP A 99 15.02 8.31 -6.68
CA ASP A 99 13.60 8.57 -6.94
C ASP A 99 13.36 9.83 -7.79
N ASN A 100 14.05 10.94 -7.50
CA ASN A 100 13.87 12.19 -8.25
C ASN A 100 14.37 12.07 -9.69
N ILE A 101 15.53 11.43 -9.88
CA ILE A 101 16.10 11.20 -11.22
C ILE A 101 15.19 10.23 -11.99
N GLN A 102 14.72 9.17 -11.34
CA GLN A 102 13.82 8.18 -11.92
C GLN A 102 12.45 8.76 -12.25
N GLY A 103 11.90 9.64 -11.41
CA GLY A 103 10.66 10.37 -11.72
C GLY A 103 10.78 11.20 -13.00
N ALA A 104 11.91 11.86 -13.22
CA ALA A 104 12.18 12.56 -14.48
C ALA A 104 12.33 11.59 -15.66
N MET A 105 12.97 10.43 -15.46
CA MET A 105 13.07 9.39 -16.48
C MET A 105 11.70 8.82 -16.86
N VAL A 106 10.76 8.61 -15.92
CA VAL A 106 9.38 8.18 -16.23
C VAL A 106 8.70 9.15 -17.17
N ILE A 107 8.83 10.45 -16.92
CA ILE A 107 8.21 11.47 -17.78
C ILE A 107 8.82 11.40 -19.18
N ALA A 108 10.15 11.26 -19.29
CA ALA A 108 10.82 11.08 -20.57
C ALA A 108 10.39 9.80 -21.30
N LEU A 109 10.28 8.67 -20.58
CA LEU A 109 9.78 7.40 -21.10
C LEU A 109 8.42 7.56 -21.72
N ILE A 110 7.51 8.20 -21.01
CA ILE A 110 6.12 8.33 -21.42
C ILE A 110 6.02 9.23 -22.64
N ILE A 111 6.79 10.32 -22.70
CA ILE A 111 6.84 11.18 -23.88
C ILE A 111 7.36 10.40 -25.09
N ILE A 112 8.49 9.71 -24.95
CA ILE A 112 9.08 8.92 -26.05
C ILE A 112 8.12 7.82 -26.49
N ALA A 113 7.64 7.00 -25.56
CA ALA A 113 6.73 5.90 -25.86
C ALA A 113 5.43 6.40 -26.50
N THR A 114 4.85 7.49 -26.01
CA THR A 114 3.61 8.07 -26.59
C THR A 114 3.85 8.55 -28.02
N ILE A 115 4.97 9.24 -28.28
CA ILE A 115 5.31 9.72 -29.62
C ILE A 115 5.60 8.53 -30.55
N THR A 116 6.43 7.58 -30.12
CA THR A 116 6.80 6.44 -30.95
C THR A 116 5.60 5.56 -31.27
N ILE A 117 4.76 5.24 -30.28
CA ILE A 117 3.51 4.50 -30.51
C ILE A 117 2.63 5.30 -31.47
N GLY A 118 2.39 6.60 -31.22
CA GLY A 118 1.54 7.42 -32.06
C GLY A 118 1.99 7.57 -33.52
N VAL A 119 3.29 7.46 -33.80
CA VAL A 119 3.86 7.60 -35.15
C VAL A 119 4.03 6.26 -35.86
N GLU A 120 4.50 5.23 -35.17
CA GLU A 120 4.89 3.95 -35.79
C GLU A 120 3.75 2.92 -35.79
N THR A 121 2.81 2.99 -34.84
CA THR A 121 1.74 1.97 -34.76
C THR A 121 0.64 2.22 -35.80
N LYS A 122 0.33 1.17 -36.56
CA LYS A 122 -0.78 1.17 -37.52
C LYS A 122 -1.98 0.48 -36.89
N ILE A 123 -2.96 1.27 -36.49
CA ILE A 123 -4.20 0.77 -35.89
C ILE A 123 -5.11 0.22 -37.00
N ASP A 124 -5.51 -1.05 -36.89
CA ASP A 124 -6.57 -1.61 -37.70
C ASP A 124 -7.93 -1.21 -37.12
N LYS A 125 -8.64 -0.34 -37.83
CA LYS A 125 -9.95 0.16 -37.40
C LYS A 125 -11.02 -0.92 -37.32
N SER A 126 -10.86 -2.04 -38.04
CA SER A 126 -11.80 -3.16 -37.99
C SER A 126 -11.72 -3.92 -36.65
N LEU A 127 -10.56 -3.88 -35.99
CA LEU A 127 -10.34 -4.50 -34.68
C LEU A 127 -10.96 -3.69 -33.53
N ILE A 128 -11.24 -2.40 -33.73
CA ILE A 128 -11.79 -1.54 -32.68
C ILE A 128 -13.17 -2.02 -32.24
N ASP A 129 -14.11 -2.19 -33.18
CA ASP A 129 -15.48 -2.63 -32.85
C ASP A 129 -15.57 -4.13 -32.56
N SER A 130 -14.75 -4.95 -33.23
CA SER A 130 -14.76 -6.40 -33.06
C SER A 130 -14.09 -6.87 -31.76
N SER A 131 -13.11 -6.12 -31.23
CA SER A 131 -12.48 -6.41 -29.93
C SER A 131 -13.45 -6.31 -28.74
N GLY A 132 -14.54 -5.54 -28.88
CA GLY A 132 -15.50 -5.33 -27.80
C GLY A 132 -14.96 -4.52 -26.61
N LEU A 133 -13.70 -4.06 -26.65
CA LEU A 133 -13.03 -3.35 -25.54
C LEU A 133 -13.62 -1.95 -25.28
N THR A 134 -14.32 -1.38 -26.25
CA THR A 134 -15.05 -0.10 -26.13
C THR A 134 -16.44 -0.25 -25.51
N LYS A 135 -16.92 -1.49 -25.33
CA LYS A 135 -18.24 -1.78 -24.77
C LYS A 135 -18.16 -1.86 -23.24
N PRO A 136 -19.24 -1.50 -22.53
CA PRO A 136 -19.30 -1.69 -21.08
C PRO A 136 -19.17 -3.17 -20.75
N SER A 137 -18.29 -3.50 -19.82
CA SER A 137 -18.10 -4.85 -19.29
C SER A 137 -18.49 -4.90 -17.82
N LEU A 138 -18.96 -6.06 -17.37
CA LEU A 138 -19.24 -6.31 -15.95
C LEU A 138 -18.00 -6.04 -15.10
N LEU A 139 -16.86 -6.57 -15.55
CA LEU A 139 -15.57 -6.36 -14.92
C LEU A 139 -15.23 -4.87 -14.80
N GLY A 140 -15.43 -4.08 -15.86
CA GLY A 140 -15.17 -2.63 -15.83
C GLY A 140 -15.93 -1.91 -14.71
N TRP A 141 -17.20 -2.27 -14.48
CA TRP A 141 -18.00 -1.74 -13.37
C TRP A 141 -17.50 -2.21 -12.00
N GLN A 142 -17.10 -3.47 -11.87
CA GLN A 142 -16.52 -3.99 -10.64
C GLN A 142 -15.20 -3.29 -10.29
N LEU A 143 -14.35 -3.03 -11.29
CA LEU A 143 -13.04 -2.38 -11.12
C LEU A 143 -13.14 -0.92 -10.65
N ILE A 144 -14.23 -0.21 -10.99
CA ILE A 144 -14.50 1.14 -10.48
C ILE A 144 -14.59 1.15 -8.95
N TYR A 145 -15.03 0.05 -8.33
CA TYR A 145 -15.06 -0.10 -6.87
C TYR A 145 -13.79 -0.78 -6.34
N ILE A 146 -13.41 -1.93 -6.92
CA ILE A 146 -12.30 -2.76 -6.41
C ILE A 146 -11.01 -1.95 -6.37
N LEU A 147 -10.60 -1.31 -7.47
CA LEU A 147 -9.28 -0.68 -7.56
C LEU A 147 -9.13 0.53 -6.62
N PRO A 148 -10.10 1.45 -6.49
CA PRO A 148 -9.97 2.53 -5.52
C PRO A 148 -9.91 2.02 -4.07
N VAL A 149 -10.73 1.03 -3.69
CA VAL A 149 -10.72 0.49 -2.32
C VAL A 149 -9.42 -0.27 -2.03
N ALA A 150 -9.00 -1.12 -2.95
CA ALA A 150 -7.75 -1.87 -2.90
C ALA A 150 -6.55 -0.94 -2.70
N VAL A 151 -6.34 -0.03 -3.65
CA VAL A 151 -5.20 0.91 -3.64
C VAL A 151 -5.27 1.84 -2.43
N LEU A 152 -6.45 2.40 -2.10
CA LEU A 152 -6.59 3.31 -0.96
C LEU A 152 -6.24 2.64 0.36
N THR A 153 -6.71 1.42 0.58
CA THR A 153 -6.39 0.74 1.85
C THR A 153 -4.95 0.28 1.87
N ASN A 154 -4.40 -0.21 0.76
CA ASN A 154 -3.02 -0.66 0.72
C ASN A 154 -2.01 0.49 0.89
N ASP A 155 -2.30 1.66 0.33
CA ASP A 155 -1.49 2.86 0.48
C ASP A 155 -1.23 3.22 1.96
N PHE A 156 -2.15 2.92 2.87
CA PHE A 156 -1.93 3.15 4.31
C PHE A 156 -0.78 2.32 4.88
N PHE A 157 -0.51 1.13 4.35
CA PHE A 157 0.59 0.30 4.83
C PHE A 157 1.96 0.78 4.33
N LEU A 158 2.00 1.57 3.27
CA LEU A 158 3.24 2.03 2.66
C LEU A 158 3.78 3.25 3.41
N SER A 159 4.74 3.01 4.30
CA SER A 159 5.38 4.02 5.15
C SER A 159 6.02 5.17 4.35
N ASN A 160 6.49 4.91 3.12
CA ASN A 160 7.06 5.92 2.23
C ASN A 160 6.09 7.09 1.96
N PHE A 161 4.79 6.83 1.79
CA PHE A 161 3.80 7.89 1.57
C PHE A 161 3.58 8.73 2.83
N TRP A 162 3.56 8.09 3.99
CA TRP A 162 3.44 8.79 5.28
C TRP A 162 4.63 9.70 5.55
N ILE A 163 5.85 9.20 5.39
CA ILE A 163 7.07 9.99 5.61
C ILE A 163 7.06 11.26 4.75
N ARG A 164 6.68 11.14 3.47
CA ARG A 164 6.55 12.28 2.55
C ARG A 164 5.42 13.23 2.97
N THR A 165 4.31 12.69 3.46
CA THR A 165 3.18 13.48 3.98
C THR A 165 3.58 14.29 5.21
N PHE A 166 4.30 13.69 6.17
CA PHE A 166 4.75 14.36 7.39
C PHE A 166 5.93 15.32 7.16
N ALA A 167 6.74 15.10 6.13
CA ALA A 167 7.82 15.99 5.73
C ALA A 167 7.33 17.29 5.06
N SER A 168 6.04 17.38 4.70
CA SER A 168 5.46 18.59 4.09
C SER A 168 5.53 19.80 5.03
N LYS A 169 5.91 20.96 4.49
CA LYS A 169 6.07 22.20 5.27
C LYS A 169 4.75 22.70 5.84
N THR A 170 3.69 22.70 5.03
CA THR A 170 2.34 23.13 5.41
C THR A 170 1.29 22.20 4.83
N ASP A 171 0.10 22.18 5.43
CA ASP A 171 -1.05 21.42 4.89
C ASP A 171 -1.42 21.90 3.48
N LYS A 172 -1.27 23.19 3.18
CA LYS A 172 -1.50 23.73 1.84
C LYS A 172 -0.51 23.15 0.82
N ASP A 173 0.76 23.06 1.18
CA ASP A 173 1.79 22.49 0.31
C ASP A 173 1.55 20.99 0.08
N LEU A 174 1.07 20.27 1.11
CA LEU A 174 0.66 18.88 1.01
C LEU A 174 -0.49 18.70 0.00
N TRP A 175 -1.55 19.51 0.12
CA TRP A 175 -2.68 19.46 -0.80
C TRP A 175 -2.27 19.72 -2.26
N ILE A 176 -1.40 20.70 -2.49
CA ILE A 176 -0.89 21.01 -3.82
C ILE A 176 -0.04 19.85 -4.34
N GLY A 177 0.92 19.36 -3.55
CA GLY A 177 1.82 18.28 -3.94
C GLY A 177 1.08 16.98 -4.28
N VAL A 178 0.15 16.57 -3.42
CA VAL A 178 -0.67 15.37 -3.65
C VAL A 178 -1.58 15.53 -4.85
N SER A 179 -2.18 16.72 -5.07
CA SER A 179 -3.02 16.97 -6.25
C SER A 179 -2.23 16.88 -7.55
N ILE A 180 -1.02 17.46 -7.59
CA ILE A 180 -0.12 17.35 -8.76
C ILE A 180 0.25 15.89 -9.00
N ALA A 181 0.61 15.15 -7.95
CA ALA A 181 0.93 13.73 -8.05
C ALA A 181 -0.26 12.90 -8.56
N ALA A 182 -1.48 13.18 -8.09
CA ALA A 182 -2.69 12.50 -8.54
C ALA A 182 -3.00 12.77 -10.02
N VAL A 183 -2.87 14.02 -10.48
CA VAL A 183 -3.07 14.38 -11.89
C VAL A 183 -1.99 13.74 -12.78
N ALA A 184 -0.72 13.82 -12.37
CA ALA A 184 0.37 13.18 -13.10
C ALA A 184 0.15 11.67 -13.19
N THR A 185 -0.15 11.00 -12.08
CA THR A 185 -0.44 9.56 -12.04
C THR A 185 -1.63 9.20 -12.92
N LEU A 186 -2.69 10.02 -12.94
CA LEU A 186 -3.84 9.80 -13.81
C LEU A 186 -3.44 9.82 -15.30
N ILE A 187 -2.64 10.81 -15.72
CA ILE A 187 -2.16 10.93 -17.09
C ILE A 187 -1.31 9.70 -17.44
N ILE A 188 -0.35 9.34 -16.58
CA ILE A 188 0.56 8.21 -16.78
C ILE A 188 -0.23 6.90 -16.91
N LEU A 189 -1.14 6.62 -15.96
CA LEU A 189 -1.95 5.40 -15.97
C LEU A 189 -2.89 5.34 -17.17
N THR A 190 -3.42 6.48 -17.63
CA THR A 190 -4.27 6.54 -18.82
C THR A 190 -3.46 6.23 -20.07
N LEU A 191 -2.27 6.82 -20.22
CA LEU A 191 -1.39 6.58 -21.35
C LEU A 191 -0.93 5.11 -21.39
N VAL A 192 -0.35 4.61 -20.30
CA VAL A 192 0.10 3.21 -20.21
C VAL A 192 -1.08 2.25 -20.37
N GLY A 193 -2.22 2.50 -19.70
CA GLY A 193 -3.41 1.64 -19.82
C GLY A 193 -3.99 1.59 -21.25
N SER A 194 -3.97 2.71 -21.98
CA SER A 194 -4.42 2.76 -23.37
C SER A 194 -3.55 1.95 -24.32
N THR A 195 -2.28 1.72 -23.99
CA THR A 195 -1.40 0.90 -24.82
C THR A 195 -1.85 -0.56 -24.91
N GLY A 196 -2.52 -1.12 -23.89
CA GLY A 196 -3.09 -2.46 -23.97
C GLY A 196 -4.25 -2.55 -24.99
N LEU A 197 -5.05 -1.49 -25.10
CA LEU A 197 -6.09 -1.38 -26.14
C LEU A 197 -5.44 -1.29 -27.53
N ILE A 198 -4.41 -0.43 -27.65
CA ILE A 198 -3.68 -0.25 -28.91
C ILE A 198 -3.00 -1.56 -29.32
N ALA A 199 -2.39 -2.31 -28.40
CA ALA A 199 -1.78 -3.60 -28.66
C ALA A 199 -2.78 -4.61 -29.27
N THR A 200 -4.03 -4.57 -28.80
CA THR A 200 -5.10 -5.39 -29.38
C THR A 200 -5.46 -4.89 -30.79
N TRP A 201 -5.60 -3.59 -30.97
CA TRP A 201 -6.02 -3.01 -32.25
C TRP A 201 -4.92 -2.97 -33.33
N THR A 202 -3.67 -3.21 -32.97
CA THR A 202 -2.57 -3.46 -33.92
C THR A 202 -2.38 -4.94 -34.22
N GLY A 203 -3.10 -5.83 -33.52
CA GLY A 203 -2.91 -7.28 -33.60
C GLY A 203 -1.62 -7.77 -32.92
N ALA A 204 -0.94 -6.92 -32.14
CA ALA A 204 0.23 -7.30 -31.35
C ALA A 204 -0.12 -8.24 -30.19
N PHE A 205 -1.32 -8.07 -29.64
CA PHE A 205 -1.85 -8.85 -28.52
C PHE A 205 -3.21 -9.42 -28.93
N ASP A 206 -3.42 -10.72 -28.69
CA ASP A 206 -4.70 -11.39 -28.85
C ASP A 206 -5.29 -11.71 -27.47
N PRO A 207 -6.35 -10.99 -27.04
CA PRO A 207 -7.01 -11.25 -25.75
C PRO A 207 -7.64 -12.65 -25.63
N THR A 208 -7.80 -13.36 -26.75
CA THR A 208 -8.37 -14.72 -26.77
C THR A 208 -7.30 -15.81 -26.64
N ASN A 209 -6.02 -15.45 -26.75
CA ASN A 209 -4.91 -16.39 -26.63
C ASN A 209 -4.54 -16.59 -25.14
N PRO A 210 -4.73 -17.80 -24.58
CA PRO A 210 -4.42 -18.07 -23.18
C PRO A 210 -2.91 -18.06 -22.86
N ASP A 211 -2.04 -18.14 -23.87
CA ASP A 211 -0.58 -18.12 -23.69
C ASP A 211 -0.01 -16.69 -23.60
N GLN A 212 -0.82 -15.66 -23.89
CA GLN A 212 -0.42 -14.26 -23.78
C GLN A 212 -1.03 -13.63 -22.52
N ASP A 213 -0.18 -13.25 -21.57
CA ASP A 213 -0.63 -12.52 -20.38
C ASP A 213 -0.92 -11.05 -20.74
N GLY A 214 -2.12 -10.58 -20.42
CA GLY A 214 -2.52 -9.19 -20.59
C GLY A 214 -1.70 -8.21 -19.73
N SER A 215 -1.05 -8.69 -18.66
CA SER A 215 -0.19 -7.87 -17.80
C SER A 215 1.02 -7.28 -18.54
N ILE A 216 1.47 -7.94 -19.61
CA ILE A 216 2.62 -7.53 -20.43
C ILE A 216 2.23 -7.03 -21.84
N ALA A 217 0.95 -6.74 -22.09
CA ALA A 217 0.45 -6.31 -23.40
C ALA A 217 1.16 -5.07 -23.97
N PHE A 218 1.57 -4.13 -23.11
CA PHE A 218 2.40 -2.98 -23.50
C PHE A 218 3.73 -3.42 -24.15
N PHE A 219 4.36 -4.47 -23.63
CA PHE A 219 5.66 -4.94 -24.10
C PHE A 219 5.57 -5.68 -25.43
N TYR A 220 4.48 -6.41 -25.69
CA TYR A 220 4.21 -6.96 -27.02
C TYR A 220 4.08 -5.87 -28.09
N LEU A 221 3.46 -4.73 -27.75
CA LEU A 221 3.40 -3.58 -28.65
C LEU A 221 4.79 -2.98 -28.90
N LEU A 222 5.65 -2.94 -27.87
CA LEU A 222 7.02 -2.43 -28.01
C LEU A 222 7.90 -3.31 -28.89
N GLU A 223 7.67 -4.62 -28.96
CA GLU A 223 8.44 -5.52 -29.84
C GLU A 223 8.28 -5.16 -31.33
N GLN A 224 7.18 -4.51 -31.70
CA GLN A 224 6.95 -4.00 -33.07
C GLN A 224 7.69 -2.69 -33.36
N LEU A 225 8.28 -2.04 -32.35
CA LEU A 225 8.97 -0.76 -32.49
C LEU A 225 10.46 -0.94 -32.83
N PRO A 226 11.12 0.10 -33.34
CA PRO A 226 12.56 0.05 -33.63
C PRO A 226 13.40 -0.37 -32.41
N ALA A 227 14.45 -1.17 -32.65
CA ALA A 227 15.30 -1.72 -31.60
C ALA A 227 15.92 -0.67 -30.65
N TRP A 228 16.19 0.55 -31.15
CA TRP A 228 16.68 1.65 -30.31
C TRP A 228 15.63 2.10 -29.27
N THR A 229 14.35 2.09 -29.62
CA THR A 229 13.25 2.41 -28.70
C THR A 229 13.12 1.33 -27.65
N VAL A 230 13.16 0.07 -28.04
CA VAL A 230 13.13 -1.08 -27.11
C VAL A 230 14.28 -1.00 -26.11
N GLY A 231 15.50 -0.70 -26.57
CA GLY A 231 16.67 -0.54 -25.70
C GLY A 231 16.51 0.59 -24.67
N ILE A 232 15.94 1.73 -25.08
CA ILE A 232 15.64 2.85 -24.18
C ILE A 232 14.59 2.45 -23.13
N VAL A 233 13.51 1.80 -23.56
CA VAL A 233 12.45 1.36 -22.65
C VAL A 233 12.98 0.34 -21.64
N LEU A 234 13.79 -0.63 -22.09
CA LEU A 234 14.43 -1.62 -21.21
C LEU A 234 15.26 -0.97 -20.11
N VAL A 235 16.16 -0.05 -20.46
CA VAL A 235 16.98 0.67 -19.48
C VAL A 235 16.10 1.40 -18.46
N MET A 236 15.01 2.01 -18.91
CA MET A 236 14.10 2.73 -18.02
C MET A 236 13.26 1.80 -17.14
N VAL A 237 12.78 0.67 -17.64
CA VAL A 237 12.07 -0.34 -16.84
C VAL A 237 12.97 -0.89 -15.74
N VAL A 238 14.20 -1.29 -16.07
CA VAL A 238 15.17 -1.78 -15.07
C VAL A 238 15.45 -0.69 -14.03
N SER A 239 15.63 0.55 -14.48
CA SER A 239 15.84 1.68 -13.58
C SER A 239 14.65 1.92 -12.64
N LEU A 240 13.43 1.75 -13.13
CA LEU A 240 12.21 1.90 -12.34
C LEU A 240 11.99 0.77 -11.34
N SER A 241 12.22 -0.47 -11.77
CA SER A 241 12.19 -1.65 -10.89
C SER A 241 13.21 -1.49 -9.76
N THR A 242 14.43 -1.10 -10.10
CA THR A 242 15.52 -0.80 -9.15
C THR A 242 15.09 0.25 -8.11
N ALA A 243 14.40 1.32 -8.52
CA ALA A 243 13.84 2.34 -7.63
C ALA A 243 12.78 1.79 -6.67
N ALA A 244 11.80 1.09 -7.22
CA ALA A 244 10.69 0.54 -6.46
C ALA A 244 11.23 -0.46 -5.42
N PHE A 245 12.17 -1.31 -5.84
CA PHE A 245 12.79 -2.31 -5.01
C PHE A 245 13.64 -1.70 -3.89
N ASP A 246 14.44 -0.65 -4.15
CA ASP A 246 15.21 0.03 -3.10
C ASP A 246 14.33 0.72 -2.05
N SER A 247 13.21 1.30 -2.50
CA SER A 247 12.23 1.96 -1.65
C SER A 247 11.53 0.94 -0.76
N LEU A 248 11.20 -0.24 -1.30
CA LEU A 248 10.62 -1.35 -0.53
C LEU A 248 11.61 -1.92 0.48
N GLN A 249 12.88 -2.13 0.11
CA GLN A 249 13.92 -2.58 1.03
C GLN A 249 14.13 -1.59 2.17
N SER A 250 14.29 -0.31 1.85
CA SER A 250 14.53 0.75 2.82
C SER A 250 13.34 0.89 3.78
N ALA A 251 12.12 0.81 3.27
CA ALA A 251 10.91 0.83 4.07
C ALA A 251 10.80 -0.39 4.98
N MET A 252 11.12 -1.59 4.47
CA MET A 252 11.12 -2.82 5.27
C MET A 252 12.14 -2.75 6.41
N VAL A 253 13.36 -2.26 6.15
CA VAL A 253 14.38 -2.04 7.20
C VAL A 253 13.88 -1.04 8.25
N SER A 254 13.27 0.07 7.82
CA SER A 254 12.75 1.09 8.73
C SER A 254 11.61 0.58 9.61
N THR A 255 10.60 -0.07 9.00
CA THR A 255 9.46 -0.67 9.71
C THR A 255 9.93 -1.76 10.67
N ALA A 256 10.82 -2.67 10.25
CA ALA A 256 11.35 -3.70 11.13
C ALA A 256 12.17 -3.10 12.30
N SER A 257 12.99 -2.08 12.03
CA SER A 257 13.80 -1.41 13.05
C SER A 257 12.96 -0.69 14.09
N ASN A 258 12.01 0.14 13.64
CA ASN A 258 11.23 0.99 14.51
C ASN A 258 10.14 0.20 15.24
N ASP A 259 9.39 -0.62 14.53
CA ASP A 259 8.15 -1.17 15.06
C ASP A 259 8.37 -2.46 15.84
N LEU A 260 9.27 -3.32 15.35
CA LEU A 260 9.61 -4.60 15.99
C LEU A 260 10.68 -4.43 17.08
N PHE A 261 11.75 -3.70 16.77
CA PHE A 261 12.95 -3.63 17.62
C PHE A 261 13.15 -2.28 18.32
N ARG A 262 12.30 -1.27 18.08
CA ARG A 262 12.36 0.08 18.69
C ARG A 262 13.74 0.72 18.61
N ASN A 263 14.45 0.52 17.51
CA ASN A 263 15.83 0.98 17.29
C ASN A 263 16.83 0.52 18.37
N LYS A 264 16.51 -0.56 19.12
CA LYS A 264 17.42 -1.15 20.12
C LYS A 264 18.41 -2.13 19.52
N LEU A 265 18.08 -2.71 18.37
CA LEU A 265 19.02 -3.53 17.60
C LEU A 265 19.85 -2.66 16.67
N ASN A 266 21.10 -3.06 16.46
CA ASN A 266 21.95 -2.43 15.46
C ASN A 266 21.32 -2.60 14.06
N ILE A 267 21.19 -1.50 13.33
CA ILE A 267 20.57 -1.44 12.00
C ILE A 267 21.20 -2.43 11.00
N TRP A 268 22.48 -2.77 11.17
CA TRP A 268 23.17 -3.75 10.33
C TRP A 268 22.58 -5.16 10.43
N TRP A 269 22.12 -5.59 11.62
CA TRP A 269 21.45 -6.89 11.76
C TRP A 269 20.09 -6.91 11.08
N ILE A 270 19.37 -5.79 11.12
CA ILE A 270 18.06 -5.65 10.46
C ILE A 270 18.25 -5.63 8.94
N ARG A 271 19.26 -4.92 8.43
CA ARG A 271 19.64 -4.97 7.00
C ARG A 271 19.99 -6.37 6.56
N ALA A 272 20.81 -7.10 7.32
CA ALA A 272 21.14 -8.49 7.02
C ALA A 272 19.89 -9.40 7.00
N ALA A 273 18.93 -9.18 7.90
CA ALA A 273 17.66 -9.90 7.89
C ALA A 273 16.81 -9.58 6.65
N VAL A 274 16.75 -8.32 6.22
CA VAL A 274 16.05 -7.94 4.97
C VAL A 274 16.73 -8.58 3.76
N VAL A 275 18.07 -8.60 3.70
CA VAL A 275 18.80 -9.32 2.64
C VAL A 275 18.50 -10.82 2.66
N ALA A 276 18.39 -11.43 3.85
CA ALA A 276 17.99 -12.82 3.97
C ALA A 276 16.55 -13.08 3.45
N ILE A 277 15.65 -12.10 3.59
CA ILE A 277 14.27 -12.15 3.06
C ILE A 277 14.25 -12.01 1.52
N ILE A 278 15.23 -11.36 0.90
CA ILE A 278 15.29 -11.25 -0.57
C ILE A 278 15.41 -12.64 -1.23
N PHE A 279 16.07 -13.61 -0.60
CA PHE A 279 16.19 -14.96 -1.16
C PHE A 279 14.83 -15.65 -1.40
N PRO A 280 13.93 -15.78 -0.41
CA PRO A 280 12.60 -16.32 -0.66
C PRO A 280 11.77 -15.43 -1.59
N VAL A 281 11.96 -14.11 -1.60
CA VAL A 281 11.31 -13.22 -2.58
C VAL A 281 11.68 -13.63 -4.00
N VAL A 282 12.97 -13.79 -4.31
CA VAL A 282 13.44 -14.22 -5.64
C VAL A 282 12.87 -15.59 -6.00
N VAL A 283 12.85 -16.55 -5.08
CA VAL A 283 12.30 -17.89 -5.33
C VAL A 283 10.80 -17.85 -5.66
N LEU A 284 10.03 -17.01 -4.94
CA LEU A 284 8.60 -16.85 -5.20
C LEU A 284 8.34 -16.08 -6.50
N ALA A 285 9.15 -15.06 -6.81
CA ALA A 285 9.02 -14.28 -8.04
C ALA A 285 9.15 -15.16 -9.28
N LEU A 286 10.05 -16.14 -9.24
CA LEU A 286 10.27 -17.12 -10.32
C LEU A 286 9.12 -18.11 -10.51
N LYS A 287 8.24 -18.26 -9.51
CA LYS A 287 7.10 -19.20 -9.52
C LYS A 287 5.76 -18.49 -9.63
N ALA A 288 5.75 -17.16 -9.56
CA ALA A 288 4.55 -16.36 -9.53
C ALA A 288 3.87 -16.39 -10.91
N PRO A 289 2.65 -16.94 -11.02
CA PRO A 289 1.95 -17.02 -12.30
C PRO A 289 1.31 -15.68 -12.69
N SER A 290 0.96 -14.82 -11.72
CA SER A 290 0.32 -13.53 -11.99
C SER A 290 0.78 -12.47 -10.99
N ILE A 291 1.35 -11.39 -11.53
CA ILE A 291 1.78 -10.19 -10.78
C ILE A 291 0.56 -9.52 -10.13
N LEU A 292 -0.52 -9.37 -10.92
CA LEU A 292 -1.74 -8.72 -10.48
C LEU A 292 -2.40 -9.44 -9.31
N GLN A 293 -2.40 -10.77 -9.32
CA GLN A 293 -2.93 -11.58 -8.22
C GLN A 293 -2.19 -11.30 -6.91
N ILE A 294 -0.85 -11.19 -6.95
CA ILE A 294 -0.03 -10.92 -5.75
C ILE A 294 -0.42 -9.57 -5.13
N TYR A 295 -0.58 -8.52 -5.95
CA TYR A 295 -1.05 -7.22 -5.46
C TYR A 295 -2.44 -7.32 -4.83
N LEU A 296 -3.38 -8.00 -5.50
CA LEU A 296 -4.75 -8.09 -5.01
C LEU A 296 -4.86 -8.88 -3.70
N ILE A 297 -4.01 -9.90 -3.47
CA ILE A 297 -3.94 -10.60 -2.18
C ILE A 297 -3.54 -9.62 -1.07
N SER A 298 -2.52 -8.80 -1.32
CA SER A 298 -2.09 -7.76 -0.39
C SER A 298 -3.21 -6.74 -0.12
N ASP A 299 -3.86 -6.28 -1.19
CA ASP A 299 -4.96 -5.31 -1.13
C ASP A 299 -6.18 -5.86 -0.38
N LEU A 300 -6.43 -7.17 -0.45
CA LEU A 300 -7.50 -7.82 0.29
C LEU A 300 -7.20 -7.78 1.80
N PHE A 301 -5.95 -8.05 2.20
CA PHE A 301 -5.54 -7.93 3.60
C PHE A 301 -5.64 -6.49 4.10
N SER A 302 -5.23 -5.49 3.32
CA SER A 302 -5.37 -4.08 3.71
C SER A 302 -6.82 -3.66 3.81
N SER A 303 -7.66 -4.06 2.85
CA SER A 303 -9.08 -3.70 2.83
C SER A 303 -9.86 -4.25 4.03
N SER A 304 -9.43 -5.39 4.58
CA SER A 304 -10.03 -5.97 5.79
C SER A 304 -9.70 -5.18 7.07
N SER A 305 -8.50 -4.61 7.16
CA SER A 305 -7.95 -4.09 8.42
C SER A 305 -7.99 -2.57 8.53
N ILE A 306 -7.75 -1.85 7.44
CA ILE A 306 -7.66 -0.38 7.44
C ILE A 306 -8.97 0.32 7.80
N PRO A 307 -10.16 -0.08 7.30
CA PRO A 307 -11.41 0.57 7.70
C PRO A 307 -11.66 0.49 9.21
N VAL A 308 -11.33 -0.65 9.83
CA VAL A 308 -11.44 -0.89 11.27
C VAL A 308 -10.45 -0.03 12.05
N LEU A 309 -9.23 0.14 11.52
CA LEU A 309 -8.18 0.98 12.08
C LEU A 309 -8.55 2.47 12.04
N VAL A 310 -9.10 2.95 10.92
CA VAL A 310 -9.43 4.36 10.66
C VAL A 310 -10.55 4.88 11.57
N LEU A 311 -11.43 4.03 12.09
CA LEU A 311 -12.51 4.47 12.99
C LEU A 311 -12.02 5.26 14.21
N GLY A 312 -10.90 4.86 14.83
CA GLY A 312 -10.33 5.59 15.96
C GLY A 312 -9.54 6.84 15.60
N LEU A 313 -9.47 7.22 14.31
CA LEU A 313 -9.07 8.58 13.93
C LEU A 313 -10.11 9.62 14.35
N SER A 314 -11.38 9.25 14.54
CA SER A 314 -12.39 10.17 15.04
C SER A 314 -12.43 10.14 16.57
N ASP A 315 -12.40 11.32 17.20
CA ASP A 315 -12.43 11.46 18.67
C ASP A 315 -13.76 11.01 19.28
N LYS A 316 -14.79 10.76 18.45
CA LYS A 316 -16.07 10.18 18.87
C LYS A 316 -15.97 8.69 19.23
N PHE A 317 -14.99 7.99 18.65
CA PHE A 317 -14.77 6.56 18.87
C PHE A 317 -13.71 6.30 19.96
N TYR A 318 -13.75 7.04 21.07
CA TYR A 318 -12.79 6.88 22.18
C TYR A 318 -12.84 5.49 22.82
N TRP A 319 -13.99 4.83 22.77
CA TRP A 319 -14.23 3.47 23.28
C TRP A 319 -13.66 2.38 22.37
N TRP A 320 -13.19 2.70 21.16
CA TRP A 320 -12.54 1.76 20.24
C TRP A 320 -11.11 1.45 20.71
N ARG A 321 -10.74 0.18 20.87
CA ARG A 321 -9.43 -0.28 21.36
C ARG A 321 -8.75 -1.15 20.30
N GLY A 322 -7.50 -1.54 20.57
CA GLY A 322 -6.73 -2.39 19.66
C GLY A 322 -7.28 -3.80 19.49
N PHE A 323 -8.06 -4.29 20.45
CA PHE A 323 -8.72 -5.59 20.35
C PHE A 323 -9.71 -5.63 19.19
N GLU A 324 -10.54 -4.61 19.03
CA GLU A 324 -11.49 -4.49 17.93
C GLU A 324 -10.79 -4.39 16.58
N VAL A 325 -9.63 -3.71 16.52
CA VAL A 325 -8.83 -3.60 15.29
C VAL A 325 -8.31 -4.97 14.83
N VAL A 326 -7.74 -5.76 15.75
CA VAL A 326 -7.20 -7.09 15.43
C VAL A 326 -8.30 -8.08 15.07
N VAL A 327 -9.36 -8.15 15.90
CA VAL A 327 -10.48 -9.07 15.64
C VAL A 327 -11.26 -8.66 14.40
N GLY A 328 -11.43 -7.35 14.16
CA GLY A 328 -12.04 -6.84 12.94
C GLY A 328 -11.20 -7.21 11.70
N GLY A 329 -9.90 -6.93 11.69
CA GLY A 329 -9.05 -7.27 10.55
C GLY A 329 -9.07 -8.77 10.21
N LEU A 330 -8.85 -9.65 11.20
CA LEU A 330 -8.94 -11.11 11.01
C LEU A 330 -10.36 -11.56 10.63
N GLY A 331 -11.38 -10.94 11.21
CA GLY A 331 -12.79 -11.20 10.91
C GLY A 331 -13.17 -10.80 9.49
N GLY A 332 -12.57 -9.74 8.94
CA GLY A 332 -12.75 -9.35 7.54
C GLY A 332 -12.26 -10.43 6.58
N ILE A 333 -11.06 -10.97 6.82
CA ILE A 333 -10.52 -12.11 6.04
C ILE A 333 -11.42 -13.34 6.17
N LEU A 334 -11.87 -13.65 7.40
CA LEU A 334 -12.81 -14.75 7.64
C LEU A 334 -14.15 -14.53 6.92
N THR A 335 -14.61 -13.29 6.81
CA THR A 335 -15.85 -12.97 6.09
C THR A 335 -15.71 -13.23 4.60
N VAL A 336 -14.53 -12.97 4.01
CA VAL A 336 -14.24 -13.36 2.62
C VAL A 336 -14.32 -14.88 2.46
N PHE A 337 -13.74 -15.64 3.39
CA PHE A 337 -13.84 -17.11 3.38
C PHE A 337 -15.30 -17.60 3.47
N ILE A 338 -16.08 -17.03 4.38
CA ILE A 338 -17.51 -17.37 4.55
C ILE A 338 -18.29 -17.02 3.28
N PHE A 339 -18.07 -15.82 2.72
CA PHE A 339 -18.69 -15.39 1.48
C PHE A 339 -18.35 -16.34 0.34
N GLY A 340 -17.07 -16.65 0.13
CA GLY A 340 -16.62 -17.57 -0.92
C GLY A 340 -17.20 -18.97 -0.74
N THR A 341 -17.25 -19.47 0.50
CA THR A 341 -17.84 -20.78 0.81
C THR A 341 -19.33 -20.85 0.47
N ILE A 342 -20.07 -19.77 0.73
CA ILE A 342 -21.50 -19.68 0.39
C ILE A 342 -21.69 -19.51 -1.12
N TYR A 343 -20.84 -18.71 -1.76
CA TYR A 343 -20.94 -18.39 -3.18
C TYR A 343 -20.62 -19.59 -4.07
N PHE A 344 -19.56 -20.34 -3.77
CA PHE A 344 -19.15 -21.53 -4.52
C PHE A 344 -19.75 -22.84 -3.99
N GLY A 345 -20.34 -22.83 -2.80
CA GLY A 345 -20.93 -24.01 -2.17
C GLY A 345 -19.93 -25.01 -1.59
N ASN A 346 -18.63 -24.70 -1.57
CA ASN A 346 -17.59 -25.52 -0.98
C ASN A 346 -16.57 -24.68 -0.17
N ALA A 347 -15.94 -25.30 0.82
CA ALA A 347 -14.95 -24.60 1.66
C ALA A 347 -13.61 -24.38 0.93
N GLN A 348 -13.27 -25.26 -0.03
CA GLN A 348 -11.99 -25.18 -0.74
C GLN A 348 -11.93 -23.95 -1.65
N ASP A 349 -12.96 -23.69 -2.46
CA ASP A 349 -12.95 -22.52 -3.34
C ASP A 349 -13.15 -21.23 -2.54
N GLY A 350 -13.81 -21.31 -1.39
CA GLY A 350 -13.83 -20.23 -0.40
C GLY A 350 -12.44 -19.87 0.13
N ALA A 351 -11.57 -20.85 0.38
CA ALA A 351 -10.18 -20.62 0.77
C ALA A 351 -9.35 -20.08 -0.41
N ASN A 352 -9.54 -20.64 -1.61
CA ASN A 352 -8.85 -20.20 -2.82
C ASN A 352 -9.24 -18.75 -3.20
N LEU A 353 -10.45 -18.30 -2.85
CA LEU A 353 -10.90 -16.93 -3.04
C LEU A 353 -10.11 -15.92 -2.20
N ILE A 354 -9.64 -16.29 -0.99
CA ILE A 354 -8.78 -15.42 -0.18
C ILE A 354 -7.47 -15.12 -0.92
N LEU A 355 -6.97 -16.12 -1.65
CA LEU A 355 -5.77 -16.01 -2.49
C LEU A 355 -6.08 -15.50 -3.90
N LEU A 356 -7.35 -15.23 -4.21
CA LEU A 356 -7.83 -14.82 -5.53
C LEU A 356 -7.26 -15.68 -6.67
N GLU A 357 -7.20 -17.01 -6.48
CA GLU A 357 -6.65 -17.96 -7.48
C GLU A 357 -7.37 -17.90 -8.84
N GLY A 358 -8.64 -17.52 -8.86
CA GLY A 358 -9.40 -17.30 -10.10
C GLY A 358 -8.97 -16.05 -10.89
N GLY A 359 -8.10 -15.21 -10.33
CA GLY A 359 -7.65 -13.95 -10.92
C GLY A 359 -8.73 -12.87 -10.95
N LEU A 360 -8.34 -11.65 -11.36
CA LEU A 360 -9.25 -10.50 -11.45
C LEU A 360 -10.25 -10.61 -12.61
N TYR A 361 -9.89 -11.36 -13.65
CA TYR A 361 -10.62 -11.45 -14.91
C TYR A 361 -11.67 -12.58 -14.93
N ALA A 362 -11.93 -13.23 -13.79
CA ALA A 362 -13.04 -14.18 -13.67
C ALA A 362 -14.35 -13.47 -14.03
N ASN A 363 -15.17 -14.08 -14.89
CA ASN A 363 -16.43 -13.50 -15.34
C ASN A 363 -17.57 -13.75 -14.34
N ASP A 364 -17.32 -13.42 -13.07
CA ASP A 364 -18.23 -13.66 -11.95
C ASP A 364 -18.22 -12.51 -10.92
N TRP A 365 -18.97 -12.67 -9.84
CA TRP A 365 -19.05 -11.67 -8.75
C TRP A 365 -18.16 -12.01 -7.56
N SER A 366 -17.30 -13.03 -7.66
CA SER A 366 -16.54 -13.55 -6.52
C SER A 366 -15.52 -12.54 -6.02
N VAL A 367 -14.70 -11.97 -6.91
CA VAL A 367 -13.67 -10.99 -6.58
C VAL A 367 -14.29 -9.69 -6.06
N PHE A 368 -15.33 -9.20 -6.72
CA PHE A 368 -16.08 -8.03 -6.25
C PHE A 368 -16.67 -8.27 -4.86
N GLY A 369 -17.29 -9.44 -4.65
CA GLY A 369 -17.83 -9.84 -3.36
C GLY A 369 -16.76 -9.92 -2.28
N ALA A 370 -15.56 -10.42 -2.59
CA ALA A 370 -14.41 -10.44 -1.68
C ALA A 370 -14.02 -9.02 -1.21
N PHE A 371 -13.88 -8.07 -2.14
CA PHE A 371 -13.50 -6.68 -1.82
C PHE A 371 -14.62 -5.87 -1.13
N VAL A 372 -15.86 -6.34 -1.18
CA VAL A 372 -16.98 -5.79 -0.37
C VAL A 372 -17.04 -6.47 1.00
N ALA A 373 -16.88 -7.80 1.04
CA ALA A 373 -16.95 -8.62 2.24
C ALA A 373 -15.80 -8.34 3.22
N ALA A 374 -14.58 -8.07 2.72
CA ALA A 374 -13.43 -7.77 3.56
C ALA A 374 -13.64 -6.52 4.45
N PRO A 375 -13.94 -5.31 3.90
CA PRO A 375 -14.12 -4.11 4.72
C PRO A 375 -15.40 -4.16 5.56
N ILE A 376 -16.52 -4.65 5.00
CA ILE A 376 -17.78 -4.72 5.74
C ILE A 376 -17.70 -5.76 6.85
N GLY A 377 -17.19 -6.95 6.52
CA GLY A 377 -16.93 -8.01 7.48
C GLY A 377 -16.00 -7.53 8.60
N GLY A 378 -14.93 -6.83 8.25
CA GLY A 378 -14.00 -6.31 9.25
C GLY A 378 -14.66 -5.35 10.24
N LEU A 379 -15.54 -4.46 9.75
CA LEU A 379 -16.33 -3.60 10.60
C LEU A 379 -17.32 -4.39 11.48
N LEU A 380 -18.07 -5.34 10.90
CA LEU A 380 -19.04 -6.16 11.63
C LEU A 380 -18.38 -6.97 12.76
N TRP A 381 -17.25 -7.62 12.47
CA TRP A 381 -16.49 -8.35 13.48
C TRP A 381 -15.86 -7.41 14.52
N GLY A 382 -15.40 -6.22 14.12
CA GLY A 382 -14.92 -5.20 15.04
C GLY A 382 -16.01 -4.74 16.02
N PHE A 383 -17.22 -4.45 15.53
CA PHE A 383 -18.37 -4.10 16.38
C PHE A 383 -18.86 -5.29 17.22
N GLY A 384 -18.80 -6.52 16.69
CA GLY A 384 -19.07 -7.73 17.47
C GLY A 384 -18.07 -7.90 18.62
N ALA A 385 -16.79 -7.69 18.36
CA ALA A 385 -15.72 -7.73 19.36
C ALA A 385 -15.92 -6.67 20.45
N LEU A 386 -16.35 -5.47 20.06
CA LEU A 386 -16.76 -4.43 21.00
C LEU A 386 -17.89 -4.90 21.91
N CYS A 387 -18.97 -5.43 21.33
CA CYS A 387 -20.13 -5.92 22.11
C CYS A 387 -19.71 -6.99 23.11
N VAL A 388 -18.86 -7.94 22.69
CA VAL A 388 -18.31 -8.98 23.58
C VAL A 388 -17.49 -8.35 24.71
N ARG A 389 -16.58 -7.42 24.40
CA ARG A 389 -15.76 -6.76 25.41
C ARG A 389 -16.59 -5.95 26.40
N LEU A 390 -17.53 -5.13 25.93
CA LEU A 390 -18.40 -4.32 26.79
C LEU A 390 -19.29 -5.21 27.66
N THR A 391 -19.83 -6.30 27.11
CA THR A 391 -20.63 -7.27 27.88
C THR A 391 -19.78 -7.93 28.96
N PHE A 392 -18.55 -8.37 28.63
CA PHE A 392 -17.63 -8.94 29.60
C PHE A 392 -17.28 -7.94 30.72
N GLN A 393 -16.96 -6.70 30.37
CA GLN A 393 -16.65 -5.63 31.32
C GLN A 393 -17.86 -5.29 32.21
N PHE A 394 -19.07 -5.27 31.65
CA PHE A 394 -20.30 -5.05 32.40
C PHE A 394 -20.58 -6.18 33.40
N VAL A 395 -20.47 -7.44 32.96
CA VAL A 395 -20.64 -8.61 33.85
C VAL A 395 -19.55 -8.62 34.92
N ALA A 396 -18.29 -8.38 34.58
CA ALA A 396 -17.19 -8.32 35.54
C ALA A 396 -17.37 -7.20 36.57
N ALA A 397 -17.82 -6.01 36.14
CA ALA A 397 -18.13 -4.89 37.02
C ALA A 397 -19.27 -5.25 38.00
N LYS A 398 -20.33 -5.90 37.50
CA LYS A 398 -21.47 -6.36 38.32
C LYS A 398 -21.07 -7.44 39.33
N VAL A 399 -20.22 -8.39 38.94
CA VAL A 399 -19.73 -9.45 39.84
C VAL A 399 -18.78 -8.88 40.90
N LYS A 400 -17.90 -7.93 40.53
CA LYS A 400 -16.95 -7.31 41.46
C LYS A 400 -17.50 -6.12 42.24
N GLY A 401 -18.76 -5.72 42.02
CA GLY A 401 -19.39 -4.56 42.67
C GLY A 401 -18.76 -3.20 42.32
N HIS A 402 -18.04 -3.09 41.20
CA HIS A 402 -17.42 -1.84 40.75
C HIS A 402 -18.30 -1.15 39.70
N ARG A 403 -18.15 0.18 39.54
CA ARG A 403 -18.84 0.95 38.49
C ARG A 403 -18.32 0.55 37.11
N PHE A 404 -19.22 0.43 36.13
CA PHE A 404 -18.86 0.27 34.73
C PHE A 404 -18.36 1.60 34.15
N ASP A 405 -17.09 1.64 33.77
CA ASP A 405 -16.34 2.83 33.32
C ASP A 405 -15.88 2.72 31.85
N ALA A 406 -16.18 1.61 31.17
CA ALA A 406 -15.66 1.32 29.84
C ALA A 406 -16.11 2.30 28.73
N LEU A 407 -17.18 3.05 28.97
CA LEU A 407 -17.70 4.10 28.09
C LEU A 407 -17.49 5.51 28.67
N ASP A 408 -16.73 5.65 29.75
CA ASP A 408 -16.41 6.97 30.27
C ASP A 408 -15.41 7.66 29.32
N ARG A 409 -15.70 8.92 28.97
CA ARG A 409 -14.88 9.69 28.05
C ARG A 409 -13.53 9.99 28.72
N PRO A 410 -12.39 9.73 28.05
CA PRO A 410 -11.08 10.05 28.61
C PRO A 410 -10.91 11.56 28.86
N ALA A 411 -10.42 11.92 30.04
CA ALA A 411 -10.28 13.32 30.48
C ALA A 411 -9.39 14.19 29.56
N TYR A 412 -8.40 13.61 28.87
CA TYR A 412 -7.56 14.33 27.91
C TYR A 412 -8.33 14.82 26.67
N LEU A 413 -9.44 14.17 26.30
CA LEU A 413 -10.29 14.62 25.19
C LEU A 413 -11.16 15.81 25.58
N ASP A 414 -11.49 15.97 26.86
CA ASP A 414 -12.24 17.13 27.35
C ASP A 414 -11.32 18.37 27.44
N ARG A 415 -10.06 18.20 27.88
CA ARG A 415 -9.03 19.27 27.87
C ARG A 415 -8.77 19.86 26.49
N ARG A 416 -8.85 19.02 25.44
CA ARG A 416 -8.65 19.43 24.03
C ARG A 416 -9.77 20.33 23.50
N VAL A 417 -10.99 20.15 24.01
CA VAL A 417 -12.16 20.98 23.64
C VAL A 417 -12.12 22.33 24.35
N GLU A 418 -11.53 22.39 25.54
CA GLU A 418 -11.34 23.62 26.33
C GLU A 418 -10.14 24.47 25.87
N GLY A 419 -9.40 24.05 24.84
CA GLY A 419 -8.30 24.83 24.26
C GLY A 419 -7.01 24.80 25.08
N ALA A 420 -6.84 23.85 26.01
CA ALA A 420 -5.61 23.71 26.78
C ALA A 420 -4.51 23.02 25.93
N PRO A 421 -3.30 23.61 25.78
CA PRO A 421 -2.18 22.95 25.14
C PRO A 421 -1.60 21.92 26.11
N GLU A 422 -1.60 20.64 25.75
CA GLU A 422 -1.06 19.58 26.59
C GLU A 422 0.18 18.97 25.92
N TYR A 423 1.33 19.60 26.17
CA TYR A 423 2.65 18.96 26.22
C TYR A 423 3.47 19.70 27.28
N ALA A 424 3.22 19.36 28.53
CA ALA A 424 4.19 19.56 29.60
C ALA A 424 4.26 18.22 30.34
N ASP A 425 5.33 17.48 30.10
CA ASP A 425 5.68 16.34 30.92
C ASP A 425 5.73 16.80 32.38
N SER A 426 5.14 16.01 33.28
CA SER A 426 5.16 16.28 34.73
C SER A 426 6.57 16.25 35.35
N SER A 427 7.62 16.08 34.56
CA SER A 427 9.02 16.09 34.99
C SER A 427 9.77 17.41 34.76
N ASP A 428 9.23 18.37 34.00
CA ASP A 428 9.96 19.62 33.64
C ASP A 428 9.36 20.90 34.24
N ILE A 429 8.51 20.78 35.26
CA ILE A 429 8.00 21.93 36.00
C ILE A 429 8.96 22.27 37.15
N ASN A 430 9.98 23.09 36.88
CA ASN A 430 10.60 23.88 37.94
C ASN A 430 9.79 25.16 38.14
N SER A 431 9.01 25.20 39.22
CA SER A 431 8.34 26.42 39.66
C SER A 431 9.37 27.34 40.33
N ASP A 432 9.96 28.28 39.60
CA ASP A 432 10.72 29.36 40.24
C ASP A 432 9.73 30.46 40.66
N ALA A 433 9.44 30.52 41.96
CA ALA A 433 8.31 31.26 42.52
C ALA A 433 8.48 32.80 42.55
N ARG A 434 9.29 33.39 41.66
CA ARG A 434 9.57 34.84 41.70
C ARG A 434 9.37 35.63 40.42
N GLU A 435 9.18 35.03 39.25
CA GLU A 435 8.79 35.79 38.06
C GLU A 435 7.76 34.99 37.25
N GLY A 436 6.55 35.53 37.11
CA GLY A 436 5.40 34.88 36.48
C GLY A 436 5.49 34.77 34.95
N LEU A 437 6.61 34.26 34.42
CA LEU A 437 6.81 34.01 32.99
C LEU A 437 7.12 32.53 32.76
N VAL A 438 6.18 31.83 32.11
CA VAL A 438 6.38 30.49 31.58
C VAL A 438 7.11 30.63 30.25
N THR A 439 8.37 30.22 30.18
CA THR A 439 9.14 30.16 28.92
C THR A 439 9.20 28.72 28.42
N VAL A 440 8.86 28.50 27.15
CA VAL A 440 8.95 27.20 26.45
C VAL A 440 10.11 27.27 25.47
N ASP A 441 11.18 26.52 25.70
CA ASP A 441 12.35 26.44 24.80
C ASP A 441 12.10 25.35 23.74
N HIS A 442 11.78 25.74 22.51
CA HIS A 442 11.67 24.80 21.38
C HIS A 442 13.05 24.53 20.77
N LYS A 443 13.71 23.45 21.21
CA LYS A 443 14.86 22.89 20.50
C LYS A 443 14.56 21.49 19.97
N GLY A 444 13.91 21.45 18.80
CA GLY A 444 13.89 20.26 17.96
C GLY A 444 15.25 20.07 17.28
N LYS A 445 16.01 19.04 17.68
CA LYS A 445 17.20 18.59 16.94
C LYS A 445 16.75 17.59 15.88
N PHE A 446 16.85 18.02 14.62
CA PHE A 446 16.85 17.15 13.45
C PHE A 446 18.09 16.24 13.46
N PHE A 447 17.91 14.96 13.18
CA PHE A 447 18.94 14.04 12.69
C PHE A 447 18.39 13.17 11.58
#